data_AF-A0A2N2C2L0-F1
#
_entry.id   AF-A0A2N2C2L0-F1
#
_cell.length_a   1.000
_cell.length_b   1.000
_cell.length_c   1.000
_cell.angle_alpha   90.00
_cell.angle_beta   90.00
_cell.angle_gamma   90.00
#
_symmetry.space_group_name_H-M   'P 1'
#
loop_
_entity.id
_entity.type
_entity.pdbx_description
1 polymer ?
#
loop_
_entity_poly.entity_id
_entity_poly.type
_entity_poly.pdbx_seq_one_letter_code
_entity_poly.pdbx_strand_id
1 'polypeptide(L)'
;MNKYRKDVEYYLYNRNNIKTSLDKEEKAWSTIIETVYSRYEQSELGKLLSMKYDEKMAEQEIFEKLHIEKTTFYVWRNRLINEITLQAAYMQLIKPF
;
A
#
# COMPACT_ATOMS: atom_id res chain seq x y z
N MET A 1 6.23 1.23 16.88
CA MET A 1 5.88 0.83 15.50
C MET A 1 4.36 0.91 15.40
N ASN A 2 3.82 1.82 14.56
CA ASN A 2 2.40 2.14 14.50
C ASN A 2 1.59 0.87 14.16
N LYS A 3 0.64 0.44 15.01
CA LYS A 3 -0.11 -0.83 14.88
C LYS A 3 -0.68 -0.99 13.46
N TYR A 4 -1.24 0.10 12.95
CA TYR A 4 -1.90 0.19 11.64
C TYR A 4 -0.95 0.03 10.45
N ARG A 5 0.35 0.30 10.62
CA ARG A 5 1.32 0.12 9.54
C ARG A 5 1.44 -1.35 9.13
N LYS A 6 1.45 -2.26 10.12
CA LYS A 6 1.56 -3.68 9.85
C LYS A 6 0.31 -4.20 9.14
N ASP A 7 -0.86 -3.73 9.55
CA ASP A 7 -2.14 -4.09 8.94
C ASP A 7 -2.18 -3.62 7.48
N VAL A 8 -1.84 -2.35 7.22
CA VAL A 8 -1.77 -1.80 5.86
C VAL A 8 -0.78 -2.57 4.99
N GLU A 9 0.43 -2.84 5.50
CA GLU A 9 1.42 -3.62 4.75
C GLU A 9 0.94 -5.05 4.49
N TYR A 10 0.26 -5.70 5.44
CA TYR A 10 -0.36 -7.02 5.24
C TYR A 10 -1.36 -7.01 4.09
N TYR A 11 -2.29 -6.05 4.07
CA TYR A 11 -3.31 -5.99 3.01
C TYR A 11 -2.71 -5.61 1.65
N LEU A 12 -1.67 -4.77 1.61
CA LEU A 12 -0.92 -4.49 0.37
C LEU A 12 -0.25 -5.75 -0.17
N TYR A 13 0.45 -6.51 0.67
CA TYR A 13 1.12 -7.76 0.26
C TYR A 13 0.16 -8.87 -0.17
N ASN A 14 -1.06 -8.87 0.36
CA ASN A 14 -2.08 -9.87 0.09
C ASN A 14 -3.18 -9.36 -0.86
N ARG A 15 -2.97 -8.21 -1.52
CA ARG A 15 -3.95 -7.53 -2.38
C ARG A 15 -4.68 -8.48 -3.34
N ASN A 16 -3.95 -9.35 -4.04
CA ASN A 16 -4.55 -10.28 -5.00
C ASN A 16 -5.43 -11.34 -4.32
N ASN A 17 -5.11 -11.74 -3.10
CA ASN A 17 -5.87 -12.74 -2.34
C ASN A 17 -7.16 -12.12 -1.76
N ILE A 18 -7.06 -10.90 -1.22
CA ILE A 18 -8.21 -10.23 -0.59
C ILE A 18 -9.23 -9.72 -1.61
N LYS A 19 -8.82 -9.49 -2.86
CA LYS A 19 -9.71 -9.03 -3.94
C LYS A 19 -10.86 -10.00 -4.20
N THR A 20 -10.66 -11.29 -3.97
CA THR A 20 -11.67 -12.35 -4.12
C THR A 20 -12.32 -12.76 -2.80
N SER A 21 -11.95 -12.13 -1.68
CA SER A 21 -12.47 -12.51 -0.38
C SER A 21 -13.97 -12.28 -0.27
N LEU A 22 -14.65 -13.15 0.47
CA LEU A 22 -16.06 -12.98 0.84
C LEU A 22 -16.22 -12.16 2.13
N ASP A 23 -15.16 -12.00 2.91
CA ASP A 23 -15.17 -11.27 4.16
C ASP A 23 -15.42 -9.77 3.94
N LYS A 24 -16.23 -9.17 4.82
CA LYS A 24 -16.68 -7.78 4.67
C LYS A 24 -15.55 -6.79 4.95
N GLU A 25 -14.69 -7.11 5.92
CA GLU A 25 -13.55 -6.26 6.27
C GLU A 25 -12.50 -6.31 5.16
N GLU A 26 -12.15 -7.51 4.68
CA GLU A 26 -11.20 -7.67 3.57
C GLU A 26 -11.68 -6.99 2.28
N LYS A 27 -12.98 -7.01 1.98
CA LYS A 27 -13.56 -6.25 0.86
C LYS A 27 -13.40 -4.74 1.01
N ALA A 28 -13.60 -4.21 2.21
CA ALA A 28 -13.42 -2.79 2.47
C ALA A 28 -11.95 -2.37 2.32
N TRP A 29 -11.03 -3.18 2.84
CA TRP A 29 -9.59 -3.02 2.61
C TRP A 29 -9.20 -3.09 1.14
N SER A 30 -9.72 -4.08 0.41
CA SER A 30 -9.51 -4.20 -1.03
C SER A 30 -9.98 -2.96 -1.77
N THR A 31 -11.16 -2.41 -1.42
CA THR A 31 -11.69 -1.19 -2.04
C THR A 31 -10.76 0.01 -1.85
N ILE A 32 -10.24 0.22 -0.64
CA ILE A 32 -9.28 1.30 -0.35
C ILE A 32 -8.01 1.11 -1.16
N ILE A 33 -7.46 -0.11 -1.16
CA ILE A 33 -6.21 -0.41 -1.86
C ILE A 33 -6.37 -0.21 -3.37
N GLU A 34 -7.43 -0.72 -3.98
CA GLU A 34 -7.68 -0.51 -5.41
C GLU A 34 -7.84 0.98 -5.75
N THR A 35 -8.46 1.76 -4.85
CA THR A 35 -8.58 3.22 -5.03
C THR A 35 -7.21 3.91 -5.06
N VAL A 36 -6.31 3.53 -4.14
CA VAL A 36 -4.95 4.06 -4.09
C VAL A 36 -4.13 3.60 -5.30
N TYR A 37 -4.24 2.34 -5.70
CA TYR A 37 -3.57 1.82 -6.90
C TYR A 37 -4.03 2.56 -8.17
N SER A 38 -5.34 2.73 -8.35
CA SER A 38 -5.90 3.44 -9.51
C SER A 38 -5.45 4.90 -9.55
N ARG A 39 -5.41 5.58 -8.39
CA ARG A 39 -4.93 6.96 -8.29
C ARG A 39 -3.48 7.13 -8.76
N TYR A 40 -2.64 6.13 -8.50
CA TYR A 40 -1.20 6.20 -8.76
C TYR A 40 -0.75 5.40 -9.99
N GLU A 41 -1.64 4.75 -10.73
CA GLU A 41 -1.35 3.80 -11.81
C GLU A 41 -0.29 4.28 -12.81
N GLN A 42 -0.33 5.56 -13.19
CA GLN A 42 0.60 6.15 -14.17
C GLN A 42 1.77 6.92 -13.55
N SER A 43 1.93 6.86 -12.22
CA SER A 43 2.95 7.59 -11.47
C SER A 43 4.10 6.69 -11.02
N GLU A 44 5.22 7.29 -10.62
CA GLU A 44 6.34 6.57 -10.01
C GLU A 44 5.96 5.89 -8.68
N LEU A 45 4.98 6.45 -7.96
CA LEU A 45 4.41 5.82 -6.77
C LEU A 45 3.63 4.54 -7.11
N GLY A 46 2.94 4.51 -8.25
CA GLY A 46 2.26 3.31 -8.74
C GLY A 46 3.25 2.23 -9.14
N LYS A 47 4.34 2.62 -9.82
CA LYS A 47 5.45 1.71 -10.11
C LYS A 47 6.04 1.15 -8.82
N LEU A 48 6.29 1.99 -7.80
CA LEU A 48 6.77 1.53 -6.50
C LEU A 48 5.80 0.54 -5.84
N LEU A 49 4.49 0.82 -5.87
CA LEU A 49 3.46 -0.08 -5.32
C LEU A 49 3.53 -1.46 -5.98
N SER A 50 3.50 -1.53 -7.31
CA SER A 50 3.55 -2.81 -8.02
C SER A 50 4.87 -3.53 -7.81
N MET A 51 6.00 -2.84 -7.92
CA MET A 51 7.31 -3.43 -7.71
C MET A 51 7.49 -4.00 -6.29
N LYS A 52 7.04 -3.27 -5.25
CA LYS A 52 7.24 -3.66 -3.85
C LYS A 52 6.26 -4.73 -3.38
N TYR A 53 4.98 -4.62 -3.75
CA TYR A 53 3.91 -5.44 -3.17
C TYR A 53 3.39 -6.51 -4.12
N ASP A 54 3.29 -6.23 -5.41
CA ASP A 54 2.83 -7.22 -6.40
C ASP A 54 3.99 -8.14 -6.82
N GLU A 55 5.12 -7.56 -7.23
CA GLU A 55 6.33 -8.27 -7.69
C GLU A 55 7.25 -8.70 -6.54
N LYS A 56 7.08 -8.13 -5.35
CA LYS A 56 7.88 -8.42 -4.14
C LYS A 56 9.39 -8.27 -4.36
N MET A 57 9.80 -7.33 -5.22
CA MET A 57 11.22 -7.08 -5.51
C MET A 57 11.98 -6.59 -4.27
N ALA A 58 13.28 -6.86 -4.28
CA ALA A 58 14.18 -6.37 -3.24
C ALA A 58 14.28 -4.85 -3.31
N GLU A 59 14.41 -4.18 -2.16
CA GLU A 59 14.41 -2.70 -2.12
C GLU A 59 15.55 -2.11 -2.96
N GLN A 60 16.72 -2.78 -2.98
CA GLN A 60 17.87 -2.38 -3.78
C GLN A 60 17.54 -2.35 -5.30
N GLU A 61 16.86 -3.37 -5.81
CA GLU A 61 16.45 -3.44 -7.21
C GLU A 61 15.46 -2.33 -7.56
N ILE A 62 14.58 -1.97 -6.62
CA ILE A 62 13.61 -0.89 -6.79
C ILE A 62 14.33 0.46 -6.86
N PHE A 63 15.35 0.70 -6.03
CA PHE A 63 16.14 1.94 -6.08
C PHE A 63 16.78 2.11 -7.46
N GLU A 64 17.36 1.03 -7.99
CA GLU A 64 18.03 1.01 -9.28
C GLU A 64 17.04 1.20 -10.44
N LYS A 65 15.92 0.47 -10.44
CA LYS A 65 14.90 0.54 -11.50
C LYS A 65 14.15 1.86 -11.56
N LEU A 66 13.91 2.48 -10.41
CA LEU A 66 13.23 3.78 -10.33
C LEU A 66 14.21 4.96 -10.36
N HIS A 67 15.52 4.70 -10.34
CA HIS A 67 16.56 5.73 -10.24
C HIS A 67 16.35 6.68 -9.03
N ILE A 68 16.00 6.10 -7.88
CA ILE A 68 15.72 6.85 -6.65
C ILE A 68 16.68 6.49 -5.51
N GLU A 69 16.87 7.44 -4.61
CA GLU A 69 17.58 7.18 -3.35
C GLU A 69 16.73 6.38 -2.36
N LYS A 70 17.42 5.67 -1.45
CA LYS A 70 16.80 4.96 -0.32
C LYS A 70 15.88 5.87 0.53
N THR A 71 16.28 7.14 0.70
CA THR A 71 15.50 8.17 1.42
C THR A 71 14.18 8.43 0.72
N THR A 72 14.21 8.69 -0.59
CA THR A 72 13.03 8.90 -1.43
C THR A 72 12.10 7.70 -1.39
N PHE A 73 12.62 6.47 -1.48
CA PHE A 73 11.83 5.25 -1.35
C PHE A 73 11.03 5.19 -0.04
N TYR A 74 11.68 5.41 1.11
CA TYR A 74 10.96 5.35 2.39
C TYR A 74 9.98 6.50 2.57
N VAL A 75 10.28 7.69 2.06
CA VAL A 75 9.34 8.83 2.06
C VAL A 75 8.09 8.47 1.26
N TRP A 76 8.27 7.94 0.05
CA TRP A 76 7.18 7.51 -0.82
C TRP A 76 6.36 6.38 -0.19
N ARG A 77 7.03 5.37 0.36
CA ARG A 77 6.37 4.27 1.08
C ARG A 77 5.57 4.77 2.28
N ASN A 78 6.12 5.70 3.06
CA ASN A 78 5.43 6.28 4.21
C ASN A 78 4.21 7.11 3.77
N ARG A 79 4.33 7.87 2.67
CA ARG A 79 3.20 8.60 2.10
C ARG A 79 2.05 7.66 1.73
N LEU A 80 2.34 6.57 1.03
CA LEU A 80 1.34 5.56 0.65
C LEU A 80 0.67 4.91 1.87
N ILE A 81 1.46 4.48 2.84
CA ILE A 81 0.94 3.87 4.07
C ILE A 81 0.06 4.85 4.83
N ASN A 82 0.47 6.12 4.95
CA ASN A 82 -0.30 7.14 5.65
C ASN A 82 -1.61 7.43 4.92
N GLU A 83 -1.60 7.52 3.59
CA GLU A 83 -2.79 7.73 2.79
C GLU A 83 -3.81 6.58 2.94
N ILE A 84 -3.34 5.34 2.86
CA ILE A 84 -4.20 4.16 3.05
C ILE A 84 -4.73 4.13 4.49
N THR A 85 -3.89 4.40 5.49
CA THR A 85 -4.29 4.46 6.89
C THR A 85 -5.38 5.51 7.12
N LEU A 86 -5.25 6.68 6.49
CA LEU A 86 -6.23 7.76 6.58
C LEU A 86 -7.56 7.34 5.94
N GLN A 87 -7.54 6.73 4.75
CA GLN A 87 -8.76 6.23 4.10
C GLN A 87 -9.43 5.12 4.93
N ALA A 88 -8.65 4.21 5.51
CA ALA A 88 -9.15 3.16 6.39
C ALA A 88 -9.77 3.73 7.68
N ALA A 89 -9.21 4.81 8.23
CA ALA A 89 -9.81 5.52 9.36
C ALA A 89 -11.15 6.17 8.98
N TYR A 90 -11.24 6.80 7.80
CA TYR A 90 -12.51 7.35 7.29
C TYR A 90 -13.58 6.28 7.10
N MET A 91 -13.20 5.07 6.67
CA MET A 91 -14.11 3.93 6.55
C MET A 91 -14.37 3.18 7.87
N GLN A 92 -13.87 3.70 9.00
CA GLN A 92 -13.98 3.09 10.34
C GLN A 92 -13.39 1.67 10.44
N LEU A 93 -12.54 1.26 9.49
CA LEU A 93 -11.79 -0.01 9.54
C LEU A 93 -10.68 0.06 10.61
N ILE A 94 -10.18 1.27 10.82
CA ILE A 94 -9.27 1.60 11.90
C ILE A 94 -9.96 2.64 12.76
N LYS A 95 -9.95 2.45 14.09
CA LYS A 95 -10.36 3.50 15.02
C LYS A 95 -9.17 4.43 15.27
N PRO A 96 -9.20 5.70 14.81
CA PRO A 96 -8.31 6.69 15.40
C PRO A 96 -8.69 6.78 16.89
N PHE A 97 -7.68 6.71 17.75
CA PHE A 97 -7.86 6.71 19.21
C PHE A 97 -8.75 7.87 19.68
#